data_AF-A0A2E8GV72-F1
#
_entry.id   AF-A0A2E8GV72-F1
#
_cell.length_a   1.000
_cell.length_b   1.000
_cell.length_c   1.000
_cell.angle_alpha   90.00
_cell.angle_beta   90.00
_cell.angle_gamma   90.00
#
_symmetry.space_group_name_H-M   'P 1'
#
loop_
_entity.id
_entity.type
_entity.pdbx_description
1 polymer ?
#
loop_
_entity_poly.entity_id
_entity_poly.type
_entity_poly.pdbx_seq_one_letter_code
_entity_poly.pdbx_strand_id
1 'polypeptide(L)'
;MKKYHLLLLIILLGCRQELDISEFSFNFSSYVPELRIEALILPHDATAIVRIDKSFLINDTELYDCRDNDFGYISEDSCQTIDGAFWHGDENDMVADCGDWNPFIHDLGSDGIESTDNNSDGDYEDFGDIAPDEDGTENNGIPDCDEPNMDSYTEILPSIHDSTCTVSIIKTSIDGTEDLCSFFFEDAAGYFFNNMYTGDKSNPIFDNIETVTYGAYIPDSNCGEDYWTDYSAEYSFYADCSASGFGIIESEEPITISKPVVFISENDVEDIKSCDDYDCLVSSTSINFQEDSLYFGRYSLDQKIRWASILPDVTFQVVQYMFDRGNNEYKYYHSHAGFSPPEFQFNDVAISEETIVTEFYDGEGNGEWDDEEIYADENENGQWDEGEYFIDTGDAIPEVDTYYYEIFTFSDSYRNYYFHYQLYLDDPERTNLRDEESNPVMGAFGSMTSEKIHFRIIDCTIHGPSDCENTEITKSVCEWNENISLQPCVDYEGPICLPVDFSTEYCE
;
A
#
# COMPACT_ATOMS: atom_id res chain seq x y z
N MET A 1 -36.85 -55.36 -9.62
CA MET A 1 -35.53 -55.58 -10.24
C MET A 1 -34.79 -54.26 -10.23
N LYS A 2 -33.53 -54.29 -9.77
CA LYS A 2 -32.71 -53.14 -9.36
C LYS A 2 -32.51 -52.12 -10.48
N LYS A 3 -32.66 -50.83 -10.14
CA LYS A 3 -32.24 -49.68 -10.95
C LYS A 3 -30.71 -49.59 -10.90
N TYR A 4 -30.07 -49.47 -12.05
CA TYR A 4 -28.67 -49.05 -12.16
C TYR A 4 -28.68 -47.68 -12.85
N HIS A 5 -28.42 -46.63 -12.06
CA HIS A 5 -28.02 -45.34 -12.60
C HIS A 5 -26.50 -45.42 -12.76
N LEU A 6 -26.03 -45.40 -14.01
CA LEU A 6 -24.61 -45.28 -14.33
C LEU A 6 -24.27 -43.79 -14.19
N LEU A 7 -23.65 -43.41 -13.07
CA LEU A 7 -23.04 -42.10 -12.92
C LEU A 7 -21.76 -42.12 -13.75
N LEU A 8 -21.70 -41.31 -14.81
CA LEU A 8 -20.49 -41.12 -15.61
C LEU A 8 -19.63 -40.10 -14.87
N LEU A 9 -18.61 -40.57 -14.14
CA LEU A 9 -17.60 -39.70 -13.54
C LEU A 9 -16.65 -39.27 -14.67
N ILE A 10 -16.78 -38.03 -15.14
CA ILE A 10 -15.79 -37.41 -16.03
C ILE A 10 -14.68 -36.89 -15.13
N ILE A 11 -13.61 -37.66 -15.00
CA ILE A 11 -12.36 -37.19 -14.40
C ILE A 11 -11.66 -36.36 -15.49
N LEU A 12 -11.74 -35.04 -15.37
CA LEU A 12 -10.91 -34.12 -16.16
C LEU A 12 -9.47 -34.27 -15.63
N LEU A 13 -8.68 -35.14 -16.26
CA LEU A 13 -7.23 -35.08 -16.17
C LEU A 13 -6.79 -33.84 -16.97
N GLY A 14 -6.80 -32.67 -16.32
CA GLY A 14 -6.11 -31.51 -16.85
C GLY A 14 -4.61 -31.77 -16.76
N CYS A 15 -3.89 -31.73 -17.89
CA CYS A 15 -2.44 -31.54 -17.83
C CYS A 15 -2.19 -30.08 -17.48
N ARG A 16 -1.55 -29.83 -16.33
CA ARG A 16 -0.90 -28.55 -16.04
C ARG A 16 0.54 -28.67 -16.56
N GLN A 17 0.96 -27.73 -17.39
CA GLN A 17 2.33 -27.61 -17.86
C GLN A 17 2.80 -26.22 -17.46
N GLU A 18 3.91 -26.15 -16.75
CA GLU A 18 4.63 -24.90 -16.53
C GLU A 18 5.34 -24.53 -17.82
N LEU A 19 5.17 -23.26 -18.20
CA LEU A 19 5.77 -22.70 -19.40
C LEU A 19 6.84 -21.73 -18.93
N ASP A 20 8.08 -22.00 -19.29
CA ASP A 20 9.16 -21.04 -19.10
C ASP A 20 8.94 -19.86 -20.05
N ILE A 21 8.93 -18.65 -19.49
CA ILE A 21 8.71 -17.42 -20.25
C ILE A 21 9.83 -17.18 -21.29
N SER A 22 11.02 -17.74 -21.06
CA SER A 22 12.15 -17.70 -21.98
C SER A 22 11.86 -18.38 -23.33
N GLU A 23 10.92 -19.34 -23.36
CA GLU A 23 10.45 -19.99 -24.60
C GLU A 23 9.77 -18.99 -25.55
N PHE A 24 9.35 -17.84 -25.03
CA PHE A 24 8.73 -16.76 -25.80
C PHE A 24 9.72 -15.66 -26.19
N SER A 25 11.02 -15.80 -25.92
CA SER A 25 12.08 -14.85 -26.28
C SER A 25 12.06 -14.40 -27.74
N PHE A 26 11.64 -15.26 -28.68
CA PHE A 26 11.48 -14.90 -30.09
C PHE A 26 10.51 -13.73 -30.31
N ASN A 27 9.45 -13.62 -29.49
CA ASN A 27 8.47 -12.53 -29.57
C ASN A 27 9.08 -11.16 -29.27
N PHE A 28 10.25 -11.14 -28.61
CA PHE A 28 10.96 -9.93 -28.20
C PHE A 28 12.29 -9.74 -28.94
N SER A 29 12.51 -10.47 -30.04
CA SER A 29 13.76 -10.42 -30.82
C SER A 29 14.07 -9.07 -31.48
N SER A 30 13.07 -8.18 -31.57
CA SER A 30 13.21 -6.80 -32.05
C SER A 30 12.96 -5.76 -30.97
N TYR A 31 13.10 -6.16 -29.70
CA TYR A 31 12.96 -5.27 -28.56
C TYR A 31 13.93 -4.09 -28.67
N VAL A 32 13.43 -2.91 -28.31
CA VAL A 32 14.19 -1.69 -28.09
C VAL A 32 13.73 -1.16 -26.74
N PRO A 33 14.64 -0.69 -25.87
CA PRO A 33 14.26 -0.05 -24.63
C PRO A 33 13.27 1.10 -24.88
N GLU A 34 12.36 1.28 -23.94
CA GLU A 34 11.34 2.32 -23.92
C GLU A 34 11.42 3.04 -22.57
N LEU A 35 10.83 4.24 -22.47
CA LEU A 35 10.74 4.96 -21.22
C LEU A 35 9.36 4.82 -20.58
N ARG A 36 9.34 4.66 -19.26
CA ARG A 36 8.18 4.90 -18.40
C ARG A 36 8.46 6.13 -17.55
N ILE A 37 7.58 7.13 -17.63
CA ILE A 37 7.73 8.40 -16.90
C ILE A 37 6.54 8.61 -15.99
N GLU A 38 6.78 8.66 -14.68
CA GLU A 38 5.77 9.05 -13.70
C GLU A 38 6.16 10.40 -13.12
N ALA A 39 5.54 11.47 -13.63
CA ALA A 39 5.76 12.84 -13.21
C ALA A 39 4.55 13.31 -12.37
N LEU A 40 4.76 13.50 -11.07
CA LEU A 40 3.68 13.76 -10.12
C LEU A 40 3.94 15.03 -9.31
N ILE A 41 2.99 15.96 -9.36
CA ILE A 41 2.93 17.10 -8.43
C ILE A 41 2.21 16.65 -7.16
N LEU A 42 2.79 16.97 -6.00
CA LEU A 42 2.30 16.62 -4.67
C LEU A 42 2.06 17.90 -3.85
N PRO A 43 0.90 18.55 -4.01
CA PRO A 43 0.62 19.85 -3.40
C PRO A 43 0.64 19.85 -1.87
N HIS A 44 0.23 18.73 -1.24
CA HIS A 44 0.22 18.60 0.22
C HIS A 44 1.63 18.82 0.80
N ASP A 45 2.65 18.23 0.17
CA ASP A 45 4.05 18.35 0.58
C ASP A 45 4.78 19.52 -0.10
N ALA A 46 4.04 20.37 -0.82
CA ALA A 46 4.55 21.47 -1.62
C ALA A 46 5.75 21.06 -2.49
N THR A 47 5.64 19.92 -3.16
CA THR A 47 6.73 19.33 -3.95
C THR A 47 6.22 18.62 -5.21
N ALA A 48 7.15 18.04 -5.96
CA ALA A 48 6.89 17.15 -7.08
C ALA A 48 7.98 16.08 -7.14
N ILE A 49 7.71 14.97 -7.79
CA ILE A 49 8.68 13.91 -8.04
C ILE A 49 8.49 13.40 -9.47
N VAL A 50 9.60 13.13 -10.17
CA VAL A 50 9.56 12.56 -11.52
C VAL A 50 10.44 11.33 -11.57
N ARG A 51 9.83 10.16 -11.74
CA ARG A 51 10.55 8.90 -11.97
C ARG A 51 10.62 8.63 -13.47
N ILE A 52 11.82 8.34 -13.98
CA ILE A 52 12.05 8.01 -15.39
C ILE A 52 12.78 6.68 -15.41
N ASP A 53 12.11 5.64 -15.87
CA ASP A 53 12.65 4.28 -15.90
C ASP A 53 12.80 3.80 -17.34
N LYS A 54 13.84 3.02 -17.60
CA LYS A 54 13.99 2.26 -18.83
C LYS A 54 13.31 0.92 -18.67
N SER A 55 12.66 0.45 -19.74
CA SER A 55 12.26 -0.95 -19.80
C SER A 55 13.46 -1.84 -20.08
N PHE A 56 13.39 -3.09 -19.60
CA PHE A 56 14.37 -4.13 -19.85
C PHE A 56 13.68 -5.43 -20.22
N LEU A 57 14.45 -6.35 -20.81
CA LEU A 57 13.96 -7.69 -21.04
C LEU A 57 13.94 -8.46 -19.72
N ILE A 58 12.97 -9.36 -19.56
CA ILE A 58 12.90 -10.22 -18.38
C ILE A 58 14.09 -11.18 -18.25
N ASN A 59 14.82 -11.42 -19.35
CA ASN A 59 16.03 -12.23 -19.37
C ASN A 59 17.31 -11.39 -19.46
N ASP A 60 17.23 -10.11 -19.03
CA ASP A 60 18.38 -9.22 -18.99
C ASP A 60 19.31 -9.62 -17.84
N THR A 61 20.44 -10.22 -18.19
CA THR A 61 21.44 -10.72 -17.24
C THR A 61 22.36 -9.62 -16.70
N GLU A 62 22.18 -8.36 -17.11
CA GLU A 62 22.87 -7.22 -16.49
C GLU A 62 22.08 -6.65 -15.30
N LEU A 63 20.77 -6.93 -15.22
CA LEU A 63 19.90 -6.50 -14.11
C LEU A 63 19.56 -7.63 -13.14
N TYR A 64 19.35 -8.84 -13.67
CA TYR A 64 19.11 -10.05 -12.89
C TYR A 64 20.33 -10.94 -13.10
N ASP A 65 21.39 -10.64 -12.37
CA ASP A 65 22.69 -11.29 -12.55
C ASP A 65 22.89 -12.48 -11.60
N CYS A 66 21.90 -12.73 -10.74
CA CYS A 66 21.85 -13.78 -9.73
C CYS A 66 22.99 -13.72 -8.73
N ARG A 67 23.41 -12.51 -8.34
CA ARG A 67 24.44 -12.33 -7.32
C ARG A 67 23.89 -11.39 -6.28
N ASP A 68 23.87 -11.84 -5.03
CA ASP A 68 23.50 -11.01 -3.90
C ASP A 68 24.56 -9.93 -3.66
N ASN A 69 24.42 -8.81 -4.37
CA ASN A 69 25.41 -7.76 -4.42
C ASN A 69 24.81 -6.37 -4.17
N ASP A 70 23.74 -6.28 -3.37
CA ASP A 70 23.04 -5.03 -3.01
C ASP A 70 23.99 -3.92 -2.56
N PHE A 71 25.03 -4.29 -1.82
CA PHE A 71 26.03 -3.37 -1.27
C PHE A 71 27.35 -3.37 -2.08
N GLY A 72 27.37 -4.11 -3.18
CA GLY A 72 28.41 -4.20 -4.18
C GLY A 72 29.55 -5.16 -3.86
N TYR A 73 30.58 -5.13 -4.70
CA TYR A 73 31.75 -5.99 -4.60
C TYR A 73 32.83 -5.39 -3.69
N ILE A 74 32.77 -5.70 -2.39
CA ILE A 74 33.57 -5.06 -1.33
C ILE A 74 34.31 -6.06 -0.44
N SER A 75 35.21 -5.56 0.43
CA SER A 75 35.94 -6.41 1.38
C SER A 75 35.05 -6.85 2.54
N GLU A 76 35.34 -8.02 3.12
CA GLU A 76 34.64 -8.56 4.31
C GLU A 76 34.53 -7.52 5.44
N ASP A 77 35.63 -6.85 5.78
CA ASP A 77 35.67 -5.79 6.81
C ASP A 77 34.69 -4.63 6.53
N SER A 78 34.38 -4.33 5.27
CA SER A 78 33.43 -3.28 4.90
C SER A 78 31.99 -3.80 4.92
N CYS A 79 31.78 -5.00 4.40
CA CYS A 79 30.48 -5.66 4.42
C CYS A 79 29.95 -5.82 5.85
N GLN A 80 30.80 -6.28 6.78
CA GLN A 80 30.44 -6.47 8.19
C GLN A 80 30.14 -5.16 8.96
N THR A 81 30.33 -3.98 8.34
CA THR A 81 29.90 -2.71 8.95
C THR A 81 28.49 -2.30 8.56
N ILE A 82 27.90 -2.98 7.58
CA ILE A 82 26.54 -2.77 7.10
C ILE A 82 25.65 -3.72 7.89
N ASP A 83 24.58 -3.18 8.49
CA ASP A 83 23.64 -3.98 9.26
C ASP A 83 22.81 -4.85 8.31
N GLY A 84 22.62 -6.12 8.67
CA GLY A 84 21.92 -7.09 7.82
C GLY A 84 22.70 -7.66 6.62
N ALA A 85 23.92 -7.17 6.34
CA ALA A 85 24.68 -7.62 5.18
C ALA A 85 25.47 -8.92 5.41
N PHE A 86 25.51 -9.77 4.38
CA PHE A 86 26.29 -11.01 4.31
C PHE A 86 27.38 -10.90 3.25
N TRP A 87 28.57 -11.43 3.56
CA TRP A 87 29.71 -11.42 2.66
C TRP A 87 29.90 -12.81 2.04
N HIS A 88 29.89 -12.88 0.71
CA HIS A 88 29.81 -14.15 -0.06
C HIS A 88 31.14 -14.61 -0.64
N GLY A 89 32.26 -14.25 -0.02
CA GLY A 89 33.59 -14.65 -0.47
C GLY A 89 34.17 -15.85 0.26
N ASP A 90 35.23 -16.42 -0.32
CA ASP A 90 36.01 -17.48 0.33
C ASP A 90 37.06 -16.90 1.30
N GLU A 91 37.59 -17.72 2.22
CA GLU A 91 38.65 -17.34 3.20
C GLU A 91 39.90 -16.67 2.59
N ASN A 92 40.12 -16.78 1.28
CA ASN A 92 41.28 -16.20 0.59
C ASN A 92 40.95 -14.97 -0.25
N ASP A 93 39.67 -14.60 -0.36
CA ASP A 93 39.25 -13.47 -1.16
C ASP A 93 39.49 -12.15 -0.43
N MET A 94 39.93 -11.15 -1.18
CA MET A 94 40.17 -9.81 -0.65
C MET A 94 38.93 -8.91 -0.77
N VAL A 95 38.04 -9.27 -1.69
CA VAL A 95 36.77 -8.61 -2.03
C VAL A 95 35.84 -9.68 -2.59
N ALA A 96 34.56 -9.60 -2.29
CA ALA A 96 33.51 -10.49 -2.78
C ALA A 96 32.18 -9.73 -2.84
N ASP A 97 31.13 -10.39 -3.32
CA ASP A 97 29.78 -9.83 -3.26
C ASP A 97 29.35 -9.66 -1.80
N CYS A 98 28.60 -8.59 -1.57
CA CYS A 98 28.03 -8.24 -0.29
C CYS A 98 26.59 -7.80 -0.54
N GLY A 99 25.64 -8.50 0.03
CA GLY A 99 24.22 -8.24 -0.12
C GLY A 99 23.46 -8.64 1.13
N ASP A 100 22.14 -8.74 1.03
CA ASP A 100 21.25 -9.03 2.15
C ASP A 100 20.67 -10.46 2.14
N TRP A 101 21.09 -11.31 1.20
CA TRP A 101 20.77 -12.74 1.20
C TRP A 101 21.30 -13.44 2.44
N ASN A 102 20.39 -14.04 3.19
CA ASN A 102 20.65 -14.68 4.47
C ASN A 102 20.56 -16.21 4.33
N PRO A 103 21.67 -16.96 4.46
CA PRO A 103 21.69 -18.42 4.27
C PRO A 103 20.80 -19.20 5.24
N PHE A 104 20.32 -18.58 6.32
CA PHE A 104 19.46 -19.27 7.28
C PHE A 104 17.98 -19.24 6.92
N ILE A 105 17.56 -18.30 6.07
CA ILE A 105 16.14 -18.09 5.74
C ILE A 105 15.89 -17.93 4.25
N HIS A 106 16.91 -17.69 3.41
CA HIS A 106 16.76 -17.50 1.97
C HIS A 106 17.28 -18.68 1.13
N ASP A 107 18.00 -19.64 1.72
CA ASP A 107 18.53 -20.85 1.08
C ASP A 107 17.44 -21.91 0.86
N LEU A 108 16.39 -21.51 0.16
CA LEU A 108 15.11 -22.21 0.03
C LEU A 108 14.85 -22.72 -1.39
N GLY A 109 15.81 -22.51 -2.29
CA GLY A 109 15.65 -22.83 -3.69
C GLY A 109 14.69 -21.91 -4.46
N SER A 110 14.56 -22.21 -5.75
CA SER A 110 13.81 -21.46 -6.76
C SER A 110 12.32 -21.28 -6.46
N ASP A 111 11.72 -22.19 -5.71
CA ASP A 111 10.31 -22.07 -5.33
C ASP A 111 10.11 -21.23 -4.07
N GLY A 112 11.19 -20.93 -3.32
CA GLY A 112 11.22 -20.13 -2.10
C GLY A 112 10.52 -20.80 -0.91
N ILE A 113 10.51 -22.13 -0.85
CA ILE A 113 9.88 -22.94 0.20
C ILE A 113 10.87 -24.01 0.68
N GLU A 114 11.12 -24.08 2.00
CA GLU A 114 11.99 -25.12 2.56
C GLU A 114 11.40 -26.51 2.37
N SER A 115 12.21 -27.45 1.86
CA SER A 115 11.82 -28.85 1.80
C SER A 115 11.67 -29.44 3.20
N THR A 116 10.63 -30.24 3.36
CA THR A 116 10.28 -30.85 4.62
C THR A 116 9.98 -32.33 4.40
N ASP A 117 10.78 -33.19 5.03
CA ASP A 117 10.53 -34.64 5.14
C ASP A 117 10.06 -34.92 6.58
N ASN A 118 8.74 -34.85 6.80
CA ASN A 118 8.17 -34.89 8.15
C ASN A 118 8.38 -36.21 8.87
N ASN A 119 8.52 -37.30 8.10
CA ASN A 119 8.70 -38.64 8.66
C ASN A 119 10.18 -39.10 8.60
N SER A 120 11.05 -38.31 7.96
CA SER A 120 12.48 -38.54 7.77
C SER A 120 12.81 -39.87 7.09
N ASP A 121 11.95 -40.36 6.20
CA ASP A 121 12.14 -41.62 5.50
C ASP A 121 12.80 -41.47 4.11
N GLY A 122 13.00 -40.22 3.68
CA GLY A 122 13.62 -39.84 2.43
C GLY A 122 12.72 -39.97 1.21
N ASP A 123 11.40 -40.15 1.39
CA ASP A 123 10.39 -39.90 0.40
C ASP A 123 9.56 -38.65 0.76
N TYR A 124 9.36 -37.76 -0.21
CA TYR A 124 8.69 -36.46 -0.03
C TYR A 124 7.29 -36.48 -0.66
N GLU A 125 6.63 -37.63 -0.58
CA GLU A 125 5.32 -37.88 -1.22
C GLU A 125 4.21 -38.07 -0.18
N ASP A 126 4.55 -38.03 1.12
CA ASP A 126 3.58 -38.16 2.19
C ASP A 126 2.83 -36.84 2.44
N PHE A 127 1.70 -36.96 3.14
CA PHE A 127 0.87 -35.80 3.47
C PHE A 127 1.60 -34.90 4.47
N GLY A 128 1.92 -33.68 4.03
CA GLY A 128 2.63 -32.68 4.81
C GLY A 128 4.09 -32.51 4.41
N ASP A 129 4.62 -33.34 3.51
CA ASP A 129 5.97 -33.15 2.98
C ASP A 129 6.01 -32.06 1.90
N ILE A 130 7.20 -31.47 1.77
CA ILE A 130 7.56 -30.53 0.71
C ILE A 130 8.84 -31.07 0.09
N ALA A 131 8.79 -31.44 -1.18
CA ALA A 131 9.95 -32.00 -1.88
C ALA A 131 10.99 -30.92 -2.18
N PRO A 132 12.29 -31.25 -2.15
CA PRO A 132 13.33 -30.32 -2.52
C PRO A 132 13.31 -30.01 -4.01
N ASP A 133 13.76 -28.81 -4.35
CA ASP A 133 13.79 -28.33 -5.71
C ASP A 133 14.66 -29.20 -6.63
N GLU A 134 14.19 -29.38 -7.88
CA GLU A 134 14.85 -30.26 -8.85
C GLU A 134 16.23 -29.73 -9.30
N ASP A 135 16.47 -28.42 -9.15
CA ASP A 135 17.71 -27.75 -9.54
C ASP A 135 18.85 -27.93 -8.52
N GLY A 136 18.52 -28.29 -7.27
CA GLY A 136 19.46 -28.54 -6.18
C GLY A 136 20.09 -27.29 -5.59
N THR A 137 19.40 -26.15 -5.69
CA THR A 137 19.81 -24.86 -5.10
C THR A 137 19.54 -24.84 -3.60
N GLU A 138 18.43 -25.44 -3.16
CA GLU A 138 18.04 -25.47 -1.76
C GLU A 138 19.07 -26.08 -0.78
N ASN A 139 19.25 -25.40 0.36
CA ASN A 139 20.09 -25.81 1.48
C ASN A 139 21.57 -26.04 1.11
N ASN A 140 22.07 -25.34 0.10
CA ASN A 140 23.44 -25.50 -0.39
C ASN A 140 24.42 -24.45 0.18
N GLY A 141 23.91 -23.44 0.88
CA GLY A 141 24.62 -22.36 1.53
C GLY A 141 25.21 -21.32 0.58
N ILE A 142 24.71 -21.25 -0.65
CA ILE A 142 25.18 -20.35 -1.71
C ILE A 142 23.97 -19.54 -2.21
N PRO A 143 24.12 -18.23 -2.36
CA PRO A 143 23.11 -17.39 -2.99
C PRO A 143 22.89 -17.81 -4.46
N ASP A 144 21.72 -18.39 -4.78
CA ASP A 144 21.36 -18.91 -6.11
C ASP A 144 20.26 -18.09 -6.81
N CYS A 145 20.15 -18.16 -8.14
CA CYS A 145 19.06 -17.48 -8.87
C CYS A 145 17.68 -17.89 -8.32
N ASP A 146 16.72 -16.96 -8.37
CA ASP A 146 15.32 -17.16 -7.98
C ASP A 146 15.07 -17.42 -6.47
N GLU A 147 16.13 -17.45 -5.65
CA GLU A 147 15.98 -17.44 -4.19
C GLU A 147 15.55 -16.06 -3.66
N PRO A 148 14.86 -15.99 -2.51
CA PRO A 148 14.49 -14.72 -1.89
C PRO A 148 15.70 -13.79 -1.70
N ASN A 149 15.49 -12.48 -1.93
CA ASN A 149 16.48 -11.43 -1.68
C ASN A 149 17.78 -11.47 -2.51
N MET A 150 17.84 -12.28 -3.57
CA MET A 150 19.02 -12.37 -4.43
C MET A 150 19.21 -11.18 -5.37
N ASP A 151 18.25 -10.95 -6.26
CA ASP A 151 18.20 -9.76 -7.12
C ASP A 151 17.13 -8.83 -6.52
N SER A 152 17.47 -8.17 -5.40
CA SER A 152 16.52 -7.34 -4.66
C SER A 152 16.27 -5.98 -5.32
N TYR A 153 15.28 -5.24 -4.82
CA TYR A 153 15.05 -3.86 -5.28
C TYR A 153 16.26 -2.94 -5.05
N THR A 154 17.05 -3.18 -4.01
CA THR A 154 18.24 -2.37 -3.68
C THR A 154 19.27 -2.43 -4.81
N GLU A 155 19.42 -3.59 -5.43
CA GLU A 155 20.31 -3.79 -6.57
C GLU A 155 19.69 -3.29 -7.89
N ILE A 156 18.43 -3.64 -8.15
CA ILE A 156 17.81 -3.41 -9.46
C ILE A 156 17.48 -1.94 -9.70
N LEU A 157 16.93 -1.25 -8.70
CA LEU A 157 16.37 0.10 -8.88
C LEU A 157 17.40 1.12 -9.41
N PRO A 158 18.63 1.22 -8.88
CA PRO A 158 19.63 2.14 -9.39
C PRO A 158 19.94 1.98 -10.89
N SER A 159 19.84 0.75 -11.40
CA SER A 159 20.17 0.42 -12.78
C SER A 159 19.03 0.71 -13.78
N ILE A 160 17.78 0.73 -13.31
CA ILE A 160 16.63 0.99 -14.19
C ILE A 160 16.35 2.48 -14.42
N HIS A 161 16.75 3.35 -13.48
CA HIS A 161 16.46 4.78 -13.56
C HIS A 161 17.33 5.49 -14.61
N ASP A 162 16.71 6.39 -15.38
CA ASP A 162 17.43 7.28 -16.30
C ASP A 162 17.73 8.64 -15.64
N SER A 163 18.93 8.76 -15.07
CA SER A 163 19.42 9.99 -14.45
C SER A 163 20.05 10.99 -15.44
N THR A 164 19.94 10.75 -16.75
CA THR A 164 20.62 11.58 -17.78
C THR A 164 19.73 12.63 -18.45
N CYS A 165 18.43 12.65 -18.14
CA CYS A 165 17.48 13.60 -18.71
C CYS A 165 17.58 14.98 -18.06
N THR A 166 17.22 16.02 -18.81
CA THR A 166 16.98 17.37 -18.25
C THR A 166 15.48 17.54 -18.05
N VAL A 167 15.04 17.68 -16.80
CA VAL A 167 13.62 17.68 -16.43
C VAL A 167 13.18 19.05 -15.91
N SER A 168 12.00 19.50 -16.34
CA SER A 168 11.36 20.71 -15.83
C SER A 168 9.84 20.64 -15.89
N ILE A 169 9.18 21.36 -14.99
CA ILE A 169 7.74 21.62 -15.03
C ILE A 169 7.54 23.12 -15.18
N ILE A 170 6.69 23.53 -16.11
CA ILE A 170 6.33 24.92 -16.35
C ILE A 170 4.96 25.18 -15.72
N LYS A 171 4.83 26.25 -14.94
CA LYS A 171 3.58 26.73 -14.37
C LYS A 171 3.15 28.01 -15.10
N THR A 172 1.93 28.01 -15.63
CA THR A 172 1.29 29.17 -16.24
C THR A 172 0.17 29.65 -15.33
N SER A 173 0.41 30.76 -14.62
CA SER A 173 -0.59 31.36 -13.74
C SER A 173 -1.73 32.02 -14.52
N ILE A 174 -2.84 32.31 -13.84
CA ILE A 174 -4.08 32.84 -14.46
C ILE A 174 -3.89 34.18 -15.21
N ASP A 175 -2.86 34.95 -14.88
CA ASP A 175 -2.51 36.20 -15.56
C ASP A 175 -1.60 36.01 -16.79
N GLY A 176 -1.26 34.76 -17.10
CA GLY A 176 -0.39 34.34 -18.20
C GLY A 176 1.09 34.45 -17.89
N THR A 177 1.49 34.63 -16.62
CA THR A 177 2.90 34.52 -16.25
C THR A 177 3.35 33.07 -16.24
N GLU A 178 4.49 32.81 -16.89
CA GLU A 178 5.12 31.49 -16.93
C GLU A 178 6.33 31.49 -15.99
N ASP A 179 6.31 30.56 -15.04
CA ASP A 179 7.45 30.22 -14.20
C ASP A 179 7.93 28.81 -14.58
N LEU A 180 9.23 28.57 -14.50
CA LEU A 180 9.83 27.26 -14.80
C LEU A 180 10.53 26.74 -13.56
N CYS A 181 10.19 25.51 -13.17
CA CYS A 181 10.87 24.76 -12.14
C CYS A 181 11.76 23.68 -12.77
N SER A 182 13.07 23.75 -12.51
CA SER A 182 14.02 22.73 -12.92
C SER A 182 14.16 21.65 -11.85
N PHE A 183 14.50 20.43 -12.28
CA PHE A 183 14.69 19.29 -11.40
C PHE A 183 16.11 18.75 -11.49
N PHE A 184 16.53 18.02 -10.47
CA PHE A 184 17.78 17.28 -10.45
C PHE A 184 17.56 15.87 -9.87
N PHE A 185 18.38 14.92 -10.30
CA PHE A 185 18.26 13.52 -9.88
C PHE A 185 18.91 13.29 -8.51
N GLU A 186 18.21 12.59 -7.63
CA GLU A 186 18.74 12.03 -6.39
C GLU A 186 18.49 10.51 -6.33
N ASP A 187 19.49 9.76 -5.86
CA ASP A 187 19.43 8.28 -5.82
C ASP A 187 18.41 7.74 -4.79
N ALA A 188 18.02 8.55 -3.80
CA ALA A 188 17.06 8.20 -2.75
C ALA A 188 16.00 9.29 -2.60
N ALA A 189 15.32 9.61 -3.70
CA ALA A 189 14.35 10.70 -3.80
C ALA A 189 12.94 10.31 -3.30
N GLY A 190 12.58 9.03 -3.38
CA GLY A 190 11.28 8.52 -2.96
C GLY A 190 11.40 7.15 -2.30
N TYR A 191 10.28 6.66 -1.76
CA TYR A 191 10.21 5.34 -1.15
C TYR A 191 8.85 4.66 -1.35
N PHE A 192 8.80 3.35 -1.16
CA PHE A 192 7.58 2.56 -1.07
C PHE A 192 7.75 1.43 -0.06
N PHE A 193 6.64 0.81 0.35
CA PHE A 193 6.65 -0.34 1.26
C PHE A 193 6.76 -1.63 0.47
N ASN A 194 7.65 -2.51 0.90
CA ASN A 194 7.81 -3.87 0.35
C ASN A 194 7.64 -4.90 1.48
N ASN A 195 7.22 -6.11 1.12
CA ASN A 195 7.18 -7.21 2.07
C ASN A 195 8.54 -7.90 2.06
N MET A 196 9.24 -7.86 3.18
CA MET A 196 10.42 -8.68 3.43
C MET A 196 10.02 -10.15 3.52
N TYR A 197 10.87 -11.00 2.98
CA TYR A 197 10.81 -12.42 3.26
C TYR A 197 11.37 -12.67 4.67
N THR A 198 10.60 -13.30 5.56
CA THR A 198 11.03 -13.59 6.94
C THR A 198 11.05 -15.06 7.31
N GLY A 199 11.02 -15.96 6.31
CA GLY A 199 11.04 -17.42 6.51
C GLY A 199 9.71 -18.12 6.28
N ASP A 200 8.63 -17.39 6.03
CA ASP A 200 7.32 -17.94 5.66
C ASP A 200 6.63 -17.02 4.63
N LYS A 201 5.84 -17.62 3.73
CA LYS A 201 4.95 -16.94 2.78
C LYS A 201 3.57 -16.63 3.41
N SER A 202 3.49 -16.53 4.73
CA SER A 202 2.29 -16.11 5.44
C SER A 202 1.83 -14.73 4.95
N ASN A 203 0.59 -14.36 5.29
CA ASN A 203 0.16 -12.98 5.05
C ASN A 203 1.16 -12.01 5.69
N PRO A 204 1.54 -10.93 4.99
CA PRO A 204 2.52 -9.98 5.52
C PRO A 204 2.02 -9.39 6.84
N ILE A 205 2.79 -9.58 7.90
CA ILE A 205 2.60 -8.92 9.20
C ILE A 205 3.46 -7.66 9.26
N PHE A 206 3.18 -6.74 10.19
CA PHE A 206 3.87 -5.44 10.25
C PHE A 206 5.39 -5.53 10.37
N ASP A 207 5.88 -6.56 11.05
CA ASP A 207 7.32 -6.80 11.23
C ASP A 207 8.01 -7.22 9.92
N ASN A 208 7.23 -7.66 8.93
CA ASN A 208 7.71 -8.07 7.60
C ASN A 208 7.60 -6.93 6.57
N ILE A 209 7.24 -5.70 6.95
CA ILE A 209 7.15 -4.58 6.01
C ILE A 209 8.43 -3.74 6.10
N GLU A 210 9.17 -3.65 5.00
CA GLU A 210 10.32 -2.75 4.87
C GLU A 210 9.98 -1.51 4.03
N THR A 211 10.85 -0.52 4.13
CA THR A 211 10.82 0.67 3.28
C THR A 211 11.95 0.61 2.27
N VAL A 212 11.60 0.56 0.99
CA VAL A 212 12.55 0.56 -0.13
C VAL A 212 12.62 1.97 -0.72
N THR A 213 13.83 2.52 -0.84
CA THR A 213 14.07 3.83 -1.47
C THR A 213 14.40 3.69 -2.96
N TYR A 214 14.03 4.69 -3.76
CA TYR A 214 14.31 4.71 -5.20
C TYR A 214 14.81 6.08 -5.69
N GLY A 215 15.49 6.05 -6.83
CA GLY A 215 16.03 7.24 -7.47
C GLY A 215 14.98 7.97 -8.32
N ALA A 216 14.95 9.31 -8.22
CA ALA A 216 14.04 10.12 -9.01
C ALA A 216 14.53 11.57 -9.11
N TYR A 217 13.90 12.35 -9.98
CA TYR A 217 14.10 13.77 -10.09
C TYR A 217 13.22 14.52 -9.08
N ILE A 218 13.83 15.40 -8.29
CA ILE A 218 13.14 16.30 -7.35
C ILE A 218 13.36 17.76 -7.74
N PRO A 219 12.44 18.67 -7.37
CA PRO A 219 12.53 20.08 -7.76
C PRO A 219 13.71 20.77 -7.11
N ASP A 220 14.34 21.69 -7.83
CA ASP A 220 15.36 22.58 -7.27
C ASP A 220 14.74 23.45 -6.16
N SER A 221 15.54 23.74 -5.14
CA SER A 221 15.28 24.71 -4.06
C SER A 221 14.77 26.09 -4.50
N ASN A 222 14.93 26.44 -5.78
CA ASN A 222 14.42 27.68 -6.37
C ASN A 222 12.92 27.63 -6.69
N CYS A 223 12.31 26.44 -6.72
CA CYS A 223 10.88 26.26 -6.88
C CYS A 223 10.21 26.51 -5.52
N GLY A 224 9.65 27.71 -5.34
CA GLY A 224 9.03 28.09 -4.06
C GLY A 224 7.85 27.17 -3.71
N GLU A 225 7.53 27.04 -2.42
CA GLU A 225 6.44 26.18 -1.92
C GLU A 225 5.09 26.50 -2.61
N ASP A 226 4.79 27.79 -2.82
CA ASP A 226 3.58 28.25 -3.53
C ASP A 226 3.51 27.83 -5.02
N TYR A 227 4.60 27.29 -5.57
CA TYR A 227 4.64 26.80 -6.95
C TYR A 227 3.71 25.61 -7.15
N TRP A 228 3.63 24.71 -6.15
CA TRP A 228 2.90 23.45 -6.27
C TRP A 228 1.49 23.50 -5.69
N THR A 229 1.08 24.66 -5.17
CA THR A 229 -0.20 24.86 -4.49
C THR A 229 -1.10 25.90 -5.17
N ASP A 230 -0.76 26.30 -6.40
CA ASP A 230 -1.63 27.14 -7.23
C ASP A 230 -2.61 26.26 -8.03
N TYR A 231 -3.76 25.99 -7.43
CA TYR A 231 -4.86 25.21 -8.01
C TYR A 231 -5.57 25.92 -9.18
N SER A 232 -5.21 27.16 -9.49
CA SER A 232 -5.77 27.92 -10.60
C SER A 232 -4.85 28.01 -11.81
N ALA A 233 -3.59 27.60 -11.65
CA ALA A 233 -2.60 27.57 -12.71
C ALA A 233 -2.69 26.28 -13.55
N GLU A 234 -2.15 26.38 -14.76
CA GLU A 234 -1.91 25.24 -15.63
C GLU A 234 -0.44 24.83 -15.53
N TYR A 235 -0.17 23.53 -15.58
CA TYR A 235 1.18 22.98 -15.50
C TYR A 235 1.48 22.12 -16.74
N SER A 236 2.70 22.21 -17.25
CA SER A 236 3.17 21.40 -18.39
C SER A 236 4.49 20.74 -18.05
N PHE A 237 4.64 19.49 -18.47
CA PHE A 237 5.84 18.70 -18.25
C PHE A 237 6.76 18.72 -19.46
N TYR A 238 8.07 18.76 -19.19
CA TYR A 238 9.12 18.72 -20.19
C TYR A 238 10.31 17.88 -19.69
N ALA A 239 10.77 16.94 -20.53
CA ALA A 239 12.01 16.21 -20.32
C ALA A 239 12.81 16.06 -21.63
N ASP A 240 14.08 16.46 -21.61
CA ASP A 240 15.03 16.15 -22.69
C ASP A 240 15.88 14.95 -22.29
N CYS A 241 15.55 13.79 -22.85
CA CYS A 241 16.24 12.51 -22.69
C CYS A 241 17.08 12.15 -23.93
N SER A 242 17.54 13.15 -24.68
CA SER A 242 18.40 12.93 -25.86
C SER A 242 19.75 12.31 -25.51
N ALA A 243 20.24 12.51 -24.27
CA ALA A 243 21.51 11.96 -23.80
C ALA A 243 21.49 10.42 -23.72
N SER A 244 20.34 9.85 -23.36
CA SER A 244 20.08 8.40 -23.34
C SER A 244 19.47 7.86 -24.63
N GLY A 245 19.15 8.74 -25.59
CA GLY A 245 18.70 8.37 -26.93
C GLY A 245 17.18 8.36 -27.13
N PHE A 246 16.41 8.86 -26.17
CA PHE A 246 14.94 8.87 -26.22
C PHE A 246 14.32 10.19 -26.71
N GLY A 247 15.13 11.22 -26.96
CA GLY A 247 14.68 12.50 -27.49
C GLY A 247 13.93 13.34 -26.45
N ILE A 248 13.04 14.20 -26.92
CA ILE A 248 12.24 15.11 -26.07
C ILE A 248 10.88 14.51 -25.80
N ILE A 249 10.43 14.60 -24.55
CA ILE A 249 9.15 14.12 -24.07
C ILE A 249 8.41 15.25 -23.35
N GLU A 250 7.16 15.48 -23.73
CA GLU A 250 6.33 16.57 -23.22
C GLU A 250 4.93 16.06 -22.86
N SER A 251 4.25 16.76 -21.95
CA SER A 251 2.80 16.56 -21.76
C SER A 251 2.05 17.08 -22.99
N GLU A 252 1.10 16.29 -23.52
CA GLU A 252 0.28 16.64 -24.68
C GLU A 252 -0.49 17.95 -24.48
N GLU A 253 -1.07 18.13 -23.30
CA GLU A 253 -1.77 19.33 -22.88
C GLU A 253 -1.41 19.65 -21.42
N PRO A 254 -1.53 20.93 -20.99
CA PRO A 254 -1.36 21.28 -19.60
C PRO A 254 -2.40 20.61 -18.69
N ILE A 255 -2.04 20.41 -17.42
CA ILE A 255 -2.95 19.92 -16.38
C ILE A 255 -3.26 21.01 -15.37
N THR A 256 -4.41 20.92 -14.73
CA THR A 256 -4.73 21.68 -13.51
C THR A 256 -4.65 20.75 -12.31
N ILE A 257 -4.28 21.31 -11.16
CA ILE A 257 -4.23 20.56 -9.90
C ILE A 257 -5.65 20.50 -9.32
N SER A 258 -6.14 19.29 -9.04
CA SER A 258 -7.42 19.13 -8.34
C SER A 258 -7.29 19.56 -6.88
N LYS A 259 -8.32 20.22 -6.36
CA LYS A 259 -8.34 20.66 -4.95
C LYS A 259 -8.48 19.44 -4.02
N PRO A 260 -8.01 19.53 -2.77
CA PRO A 260 -8.24 18.48 -1.80
C PRO A 260 -9.74 18.30 -1.55
N VAL A 261 -10.11 17.20 -0.90
CA VAL A 261 -11.49 17.06 -0.39
C VAL A 261 -11.68 17.90 0.87
N VAL A 262 -12.92 18.23 1.21
CA VAL A 262 -13.27 18.89 2.47
C VAL A 262 -14.03 17.88 3.33
N PHE A 263 -13.49 17.50 4.47
CA PHE A 263 -14.22 16.66 5.43
C PHE A 263 -15.39 17.43 6.05
N ILE A 264 -16.53 16.76 6.20
CA ILE A 264 -17.79 17.38 6.67
C ILE A 264 -18.46 16.57 7.79
N SER A 265 -19.13 17.25 8.71
CA SER A 265 -19.99 16.60 9.70
C SER A 265 -21.34 16.24 9.08
N GLU A 266 -22.04 15.23 9.60
CA GLU A 266 -23.42 14.91 9.23
C GLU A 266 -24.35 16.15 9.32
N ASN A 267 -24.13 17.00 10.31
CA ASN A 267 -24.95 18.20 10.52
C ASN A 267 -24.79 19.25 9.41
N ASP A 268 -23.68 19.21 8.65
CA ASP A 268 -23.35 20.20 7.63
C ASP A 268 -23.85 19.79 6.24
N VAL A 269 -24.28 18.53 6.07
CA VAL A 269 -24.59 17.93 4.75
C VAL A 269 -25.60 18.75 3.95
N GLU A 270 -26.67 19.23 4.56
CA GLU A 270 -27.70 19.99 3.85
C GLU A 270 -27.21 21.37 3.38
N ASP A 271 -26.34 22.02 4.16
CA ASP A 271 -25.75 23.31 3.78
C ASP A 271 -24.69 23.09 2.67
N ILE A 272 -23.87 22.05 2.79
CA ILE A 272 -22.83 21.66 1.81
C ILE A 272 -23.42 21.35 0.43
N LYS A 273 -24.59 20.69 0.35
CA LYS A 273 -25.30 20.42 -0.92
C LYS A 273 -25.64 21.68 -1.73
N SER A 274 -25.63 22.85 -1.09
CA SER A 274 -25.95 24.12 -1.73
C SER A 274 -24.72 24.93 -2.17
N CYS A 275 -23.52 24.44 -1.88
CA CYS A 275 -22.27 25.09 -2.32
C CYS A 275 -22.07 25.02 -3.84
N ASP A 276 -21.38 26.02 -4.36
CA ASP A 276 -21.05 26.19 -5.78
C ASP A 276 -19.53 26.28 -6.03
N ASP A 277 -18.73 26.46 -4.98
CA ASP A 277 -17.27 26.49 -5.06
C ASP A 277 -16.60 25.90 -3.81
N TYR A 278 -15.28 25.74 -3.91
CA TYR A 278 -14.46 25.18 -2.84
C TYR A 278 -14.44 26.04 -1.57
N ASP A 279 -14.45 27.36 -1.71
CA ASP A 279 -14.41 28.27 -0.56
C ASP A 279 -15.70 28.15 0.25
N CYS A 280 -16.84 27.92 -0.42
CA CYS A 280 -18.10 27.59 0.22
C CYS A 280 -17.99 26.31 1.06
N LEU A 281 -17.41 25.22 0.51
CA LEU A 281 -17.22 23.96 1.23
C LEU A 281 -16.42 24.17 2.52
N VAL A 282 -15.26 24.83 2.41
CA VAL A 282 -14.37 25.12 3.55
C VAL A 282 -15.06 26.00 4.60
N SER A 283 -15.87 26.97 4.17
CA SER A 283 -16.58 27.87 5.10
C SER A 283 -17.81 27.25 5.77
N SER A 284 -18.35 26.17 5.21
CA SER A 284 -19.59 25.54 5.66
C SER A 284 -19.36 24.32 6.54
N THR A 285 -18.17 23.70 6.50
CA THR A 285 -17.83 22.59 7.40
C THR A 285 -17.66 23.06 8.83
N SER A 286 -18.20 22.27 9.77
CA SER A 286 -18.04 22.45 11.21
C SER A 286 -16.92 21.58 11.79
N ILE A 287 -16.28 20.72 10.99
CA ILE A 287 -15.15 19.89 11.43
C ILE A 287 -13.97 20.78 11.79
N ASN A 288 -13.43 20.56 13.00
CA ASN A 288 -12.22 21.23 13.46
C ASN A 288 -11.01 20.33 13.21
N PHE A 289 -10.15 20.73 12.27
CA PHE A 289 -8.94 20.02 11.84
C PHE A 289 -7.79 20.02 12.87
N GLN A 290 -8.02 20.45 14.11
CA GLN A 290 -7.03 20.22 15.17
C GLN A 290 -6.99 18.73 15.51
N GLU A 291 -5.77 18.16 15.60
CA GLU A 291 -5.54 16.79 16.05
C GLU A 291 -6.32 16.51 17.35
N ASP A 292 -6.90 15.31 17.47
CA ASP A 292 -7.67 14.80 18.62
C ASP A 292 -9.13 15.26 18.78
N SER A 293 -9.84 15.60 17.69
CA SER A 293 -11.25 16.02 17.77
C SER A 293 -12.29 14.95 17.43
N LEU A 294 -11.92 13.89 16.70
CA LEU A 294 -12.84 12.85 16.23
C LEU A 294 -12.59 11.53 16.97
N TYR A 295 -13.67 10.94 17.50
CA TYR A 295 -13.64 9.72 18.27
C TYR A 295 -14.77 8.81 17.84
N PHE A 296 -14.51 7.50 17.89
CA PHE A 296 -15.49 6.47 17.58
C PHE A 296 -15.43 5.36 18.61
N GLY A 297 -16.56 4.74 18.94
CA GLY A 297 -16.57 3.56 19.80
C GLY A 297 -16.14 2.32 19.02
N ARG A 298 -15.35 1.43 19.65
CA ARG A 298 -15.01 0.11 19.09
C ARG A 298 -16.29 -0.67 18.81
N TYR A 299 -16.45 -1.25 17.63
CA TYR A 299 -17.69 -1.91 17.16
C TYR A 299 -18.89 -0.97 16.98
N SER A 300 -18.68 0.34 16.91
CA SER A 300 -19.77 1.24 16.51
C SER A 300 -20.11 0.98 15.04
N LEU A 301 -21.35 0.57 14.80
CA LEU A 301 -21.86 0.33 13.46
C LEU A 301 -22.27 1.66 12.81
N ASP A 302 -22.21 1.70 11.47
CA ASP A 302 -22.65 2.83 10.64
C ASP A 302 -22.00 4.20 10.92
N GLN A 303 -20.88 4.23 11.65
CA GLN A 303 -20.07 5.43 11.78
C GLN A 303 -19.34 5.69 10.47
N LYS A 304 -19.40 6.95 10.01
CA LYS A 304 -18.89 7.32 8.70
C LYS A 304 -18.03 8.56 8.77
N ILE A 305 -16.95 8.53 8.01
CA ILE A 305 -16.23 9.73 7.63
C ILE A 305 -16.80 10.20 6.30
N ARG A 306 -17.17 11.48 6.24
CA ARG A 306 -17.73 12.10 5.04
C ARG A 306 -16.79 13.17 4.52
N TRP A 307 -16.71 13.28 3.20
CA TRP A 307 -16.01 14.36 2.54
C TRP A 307 -16.80 14.86 1.34
N ALA A 308 -16.51 16.10 0.96
CA ALA A 308 -17.09 16.76 -0.20
C ALA A 308 -16.01 17.26 -1.15
N SER A 309 -16.34 17.29 -2.43
CA SER A 309 -15.51 17.85 -3.51
C SER A 309 -16.37 18.65 -4.48
N ILE A 310 -15.73 19.49 -5.30
CA ILE A 310 -16.40 20.19 -6.39
C ILE A 310 -16.31 19.34 -7.66
N LEU A 311 -17.42 19.23 -8.38
CA LEU A 311 -17.45 18.53 -9.66
C LEU A 311 -16.45 19.17 -10.65
N PRO A 312 -15.73 18.38 -11.46
CA PRO A 312 -15.96 16.97 -11.76
C PRO A 312 -15.20 15.96 -10.88
N ASP A 313 -14.54 16.39 -9.81
CA ASP A 313 -13.72 15.50 -8.95
C ASP A 313 -14.63 14.54 -8.16
N VAL A 314 -14.76 13.31 -8.65
CA VAL A 314 -15.66 12.28 -8.05
C VAL A 314 -14.98 10.94 -7.83
N THR A 315 -13.69 10.82 -8.14
CA THR A 315 -12.91 9.59 -7.98
C THR A 315 -11.74 9.89 -7.07
N PHE A 316 -11.52 9.02 -6.09
CA PHE A 316 -10.56 9.22 -5.03
C PHE A 316 -9.78 7.93 -4.79
N GLN A 317 -8.63 8.03 -4.14
CA GLN A 317 -8.03 6.90 -3.43
C GLN A 317 -8.20 7.16 -1.94
N VAL A 318 -8.83 6.21 -1.25
CA VAL A 318 -9.06 6.26 0.19
C VAL A 318 -8.03 5.38 0.84
N VAL A 319 -7.19 5.93 1.71
CA VAL A 319 -6.14 5.20 2.42
C VAL A 319 -6.32 5.41 3.92
N GLN A 320 -6.34 4.31 4.66
CA GLN A 320 -6.33 4.31 6.11
C GLN A 320 -4.93 4.00 6.62
N TYR A 321 -4.48 4.76 7.60
CA TYR A 321 -3.22 4.55 8.30
C TYR A 321 -3.48 4.39 9.79
N MET A 322 -2.62 3.62 10.44
CA MET A 322 -2.67 3.37 11.88
C MET A 322 -1.36 3.83 12.53
N PHE A 323 -1.44 4.31 13.76
CA PHE A 323 -0.28 4.84 14.47
C PHE A 323 0.41 3.76 15.32
N ASP A 324 1.60 3.36 14.91
CA ASP A 324 2.49 2.53 15.69
C ASP A 324 3.18 3.40 16.76
N ARG A 325 2.68 3.31 17.99
CA ARG A 325 3.23 4.05 19.15
C ARG A 325 4.65 3.58 19.51
N GLY A 326 4.99 2.32 19.26
CA GLY A 326 6.29 1.74 19.60
C GLY A 326 7.40 2.36 18.76
N ASN A 327 7.15 2.51 17.46
CA ASN A 327 8.09 3.10 16.50
C ASN A 327 7.85 4.61 16.26
N ASN A 328 6.77 5.16 16.79
CA ASN A 328 6.37 6.56 16.63
C ASN A 328 6.21 6.94 15.15
N GLU A 329 5.49 6.11 14.42
CA GLU A 329 5.25 6.28 12.97
C GLU A 329 3.84 5.83 12.59
N TYR A 330 3.35 6.31 11.45
CA TYR A 330 2.12 5.82 10.87
C TYR A 330 2.42 4.75 9.82
N LYS A 331 1.72 3.63 9.90
CA LYS A 331 1.84 2.52 8.95
C LYS A 331 0.59 2.40 8.11
N TYR A 332 0.77 1.98 6.86
CA TYR A 332 -0.32 1.67 5.95
C TYR A 332 -1.18 0.54 6.54
N TYR A 333 -2.50 0.71 6.55
CA TYR A 333 -3.42 -0.35 6.99
C TYR A 333 -4.20 -0.95 5.82
N HIS A 334 -5.00 -0.13 5.14
CA HIS A 334 -5.72 -0.57 3.96
C HIS A 334 -5.98 0.61 3.02
N SER A 335 -6.31 0.30 1.77
CA SER A 335 -6.79 1.30 0.83
C SER A 335 -7.69 0.74 -0.25
N HIS A 336 -8.49 1.59 -0.87
CA HIS A 336 -9.23 1.26 -2.10
C HIS A 336 -9.59 2.53 -2.89
N ALA A 337 -10.06 2.32 -4.12
CA ALA A 337 -10.69 3.36 -4.90
C ALA A 337 -11.98 3.84 -4.21
N GLY A 338 -12.14 5.15 -4.07
CA GLY A 338 -13.39 5.81 -3.67
C GLY A 338 -14.07 6.42 -4.88
N PHE A 339 -15.41 6.41 -4.91
CA PHE A 339 -16.18 7.00 -6.00
C PHE A 339 -17.48 7.61 -5.49
N SER A 340 -17.82 8.80 -5.99
CA SER A 340 -19.12 9.46 -5.74
C SER A 340 -20.08 9.22 -6.90
N PRO A 341 -21.03 8.27 -6.79
CA PRO A 341 -21.97 8.03 -7.87
C PRO A 341 -22.99 9.18 -8.01
N PRO A 342 -23.69 9.29 -9.16
CA PRO A 342 -24.53 10.44 -9.49
C PRO A 342 -25.61 10.77 -8.46
N GLU A 343 -26.10 9.79 -7.71
CA GLU A 343 -27.07 9.97 -6.63
C GLU A 343 -26.54 10.76 -5.42
N PHE A 344 -25.22 10.87 -5.26
CA PHE A 344 -24.56 11.69 -4.24
C PHE A 344 -23.95 12.98 -4.81
N GLN A 345 -24.33 13.36 -6.03
CA GLN A 345 -23.92 14.61 -6.67
C GLN A 345 -25.06 15.62 -6.62
N PHE A 346 -24.80 16.79 -6.04
CA PHE A 346 -25.78 17.83 -5.75
C PHE A 346 -25.29 19.17 -6.31
N ASN A 347 -25.95 19.66 -7.36
CA ASN A 347 -25.54 20.86 -8.09
C ASN A 347 -24.09 20.75 -8.59
N ASP A 348 -23.15 21.44 -7.94
CA ASP A 348 -21.73 21.50 -8.27
C ASP A 348 -20.86 20.70 -7.28
N VAL A 349 -21.48 19.97 -6.33
CA VAL A 349 -20.80 19.26 -5.24
C VAL A 349 -21.01 17.75 -5.36
N ALA A 350 -19.99 16.97 -5.04
CA ALA A 350 -20.08 15.54 -4.80
C ALA A 350 -19.82 15.26 -3.31
N ILE A 351 -20.62 14.39 -2.70
CA ILE A 351 -20.44 13.97 -1.31
C ILE A 351 -20.15 12.47 -1.29
N SER A 352 -19.10 12.08 -0.60
CA SER A 352 -18.73 10.67 -0.40
C SER A 352 -18.65 10.34 1.08
N GLU A 353 -18.78 9.06 1.38
CA GLU A 353 -18.76 8.55 2.75
C GLU A 353 -17.97 7.23 2.78
N GLU A 354 -17.17 7.06 3.83
CA GLU A 354 -16.48 5.81 4.15
C GLU A 354 -16.98 5.30 5.49
N THR A 355 -17.27 4.00 5.56
CA THR A 355 -17.58 3.38 6.85
C THR A 355 -16.26 3.07 7.53
N ILE A 356 -16.08 3.60 8.73
CA ILE A 356 -14.81 3.39 9.42
C ILE A 356 -14.70 1.95 9.94
N VAL A 357 -13.51 1.38 9.83
CA VAL A 357 -13.16 0.17 10.57
C VAL A 357 -12.89 0.58 12.01
N THR A 358 -13.72 0.10 12.95
CA THR A 358 -13.65 0.44 14.39
C THR A 358 -13.00 -0.65 15.24
N GLU A 359 -12.35 -1.63 14.61
CA GLU A 359 -11.57 -2.64 15.32
C GLU A 359 -10.21 -2.06 15.72
N PHE A 360 -9.73 -2.40 16.92
CA PHE A 360 -8.33 -2.15 17.23
C PHE A 360 -7.47 -3.05 16.37
N TYR A 361 -6.31 -2.53 15.98
CA TYR A 361 -5.23 -3.37 15.52
C TYR A 361 -4.38 -3.72 16.74
N ASP A 362 -4.37 -4.98 17.12
CA ASP A 362 -3.63 -5.50 18.27
C ASP A 362 -2.27 -6.09 17.89
N GLY A 363 -1.95 -6.15 16.59
CA GLY A 363 -0.96 -7.12 16.09
C GLY A 363 -1.58 -8.50 16.23
N GLU A 364 -1.60 -9.29 15.17
CA GLU A 364 -2.16 -10.64 15.26
C GLU A 364 -1.53 -11.31 16.49
N GLY A 365 -2.38 -11.82 17.38
CA GLY A 365 -1.89 -12.70 18.42
C GLY A 365 -1.14 -13.86 17.77
N ASN A 366 -0.37 -14.57 18.59
CA ASN A 366 0.69 -15.44 18.09
C ASN A 366 0.18 -16.76 17.47
N GLY A 367 -1.12 -16.88 17.21
CA GLY A 367 -1.77 -18.11 16.75
C GLY A 367 -1.84 -19.20 17.83
N GLU A 368 -1.45 -18.88 19.05
CA GLU A 368 -1.49 -19.73 20.24
C GLU A 368 -2.34 -19.05 21.31
N TRP A 369 -3.02 -19.85 22.14
CA TRP A 369 -3.82 -19.30 23.22
C TRP A 369 -2.94 -18.78 24.37
N ASP A 370 -3.14 -17.54 24.79
CA ASP A 370 -2.53 -16.93 25.98
C ASP A 370 -3.54 -16.81 27.16
N ASP A 371 -3.03 -16.84 28.41
CA ASP A 371 -3.86 -16.85 29.64
C ASP A 371 -4.81 -15.63 29.76
N GLU A 372 -4.51 -14.54 29.05
CA GLU A 372 -5.26 -13.30 29.00
C GLU A 372 -6.36 -13.26 27.92
N GLU A 373 -6.42 -14.27 27.05
CA GLU A 373 -7.30 -14.31 25.88
C GLU A 373 -8.65 -14.97 26.16
N ILE A 374 -9.66 -14.55 25.41
CA ILE A 374 -11.02 -15.08 25.53
C ILE A 374 -11.11 -16.38 24.72
N TYR A 375 -11.57 -17.46 25.35
CA TYR A 375 -11.73 -18.75 24.69
C TYR A 375 -13.13 -19.36 24.86
N ALA A 376 -13.47 -20.28 23.96
CA ALA A 376 -14.67 -21.10 23.99
C ALA A 376 -14.41 -22.39 24.77
N ASP A 377 -14.81 -22.43 26.05
CA ASP A 377 -14.80 -23.63 26.88
C ASP A 377 -15.91 -24.60 26.46
N GLU A 378 -15.71 -25.31 25.34
CA GLU A 378 -16.71 -26.23 24.75
C GLU A 378 -17.05 -27.39 25.69
N ASN A 379 -16.13 -27.71 26.60
CA ASN A 379 -16.26 -28.84 27.50
C ASN A 379 -16.57 -28.48 28.98
N GLU A 380 -16.81 -27.19 29.26
CA GLU A 380 -17.19 -26.61 30.56
C GLU A 380 -16.22 -26.95 31.71
N ASN A 381 -14.91 -27.04 31.45
CA ASN A 381 -13.90 -27.37 32.45
C ASN A 381 -13.20 -26.15 33.08
N GLY A 382 -13.44 -24.95 32.54
CA GLY A 382 -12.89 -23.67 32.98
C GLY A 382 -11.42 -23.46 32.61
N GLN A 383 -10.92 -24.09 31.54
CA GLN A 383 -9.57 -23.97 30.96
C GLN A 383 -9.70 -24.09 29.42
N TRP A 384 -8.78 -23.50 28.66
CA TRP A 384 -8.69 -23.75 27.22
C TRP A 384 -8.07 -25.12 26.95
N ASP A 385 -8.62 -25.87 26.00
CA ASP A 385 -8.08 -27.14 25.50
C ASP A 385 -7.68 -27.05 24.02
N GLU A 386 -6.65 -27.82 23.65
CA GLU A 386 -6.16 -27.92 22.27
C GLU A 386 -7.30 -28.27 21.29
N GLY A 387 -7.61 -27.34 20.38
CA GLY A 387 -8.69 -27.45 19.40
C GLY A 387 -9.96 -26.66 19.74
N GLU A 388 -10.02 -26.00 20.90
CA GLU A 388 -11.06 -25.02 21.23
C GLU A 388 -10.77 -23.66 20.59
N TYR A 389 -11.84 -22.98 20.17
CA TYR A 389 -11.73 -21.66 19.56
C TYR A 389 -11.33 -20.61 20.61
N PHE A 390 -10.44 -19.70 20.25
CA PHE A 390 -10.10 -18.53 21.06
C PHE A 390 -10.04 -17.27 20.20
N ILE A 391 -10.19 -16.12 20.85
CA ILE A 391 -9.96 -14.81 20.25
C ILE A 391 -8.50 -14.49 20.53
N ASP A 392 -7.70 -14.61 19.48
CA ASP A 392 -6.28 -14.27 19.45
C ASP A 392 -6.16 -12.75 19.66
N THR A 393 -5.92 -12.31 20.89
CA THR A 393 -5.86 -10.90 21.29
C THR A 393 -4.45 -10.56 21.76
N GLY A 394 -3.83 -9.55 21.15
CA GLY A 394 -2.43 -9.18 21.37
C GLY A 394 -1.96 -9.08 22.84
N ASP A 395 -0.72 -9.49 23.04
CA ASP A 395 0.06 -9.74 24.27
C ASP A 395 0.40 -8.49 25.15
N ALA A 396 -0.56 -7.56 25.31
CA ALA A 396 -0.47 -6.36 26.15
C ALA A 396 0.56 -5.29 25.70
N ILE A 397 0.95 -5.29 24.42
CA ILE A 397 1.70 -4.23 23.72
C ILE A 397 0.68 -3.37 22.93
N PRO A 398 0.81 -2.02 22.86
CA PRO A 398 -0.34 -1.12 22.94
C PRO A 398 -1.34 -1.30 21.79
N GLU A 399 -2.59 -1.57 22.16
CA GLU A 399 -3.78 -1.45 21.30
C GLU A 399 -3.64 -0.21 20.41
N VAL A 400 -3.53 -0.42 19.09
CA VAL A 400 -3.49 0.69 18.15
C VAL A 400 -4.90 1.26 18.08
N ASP A 401 -5.07 2.43 18.69
CA ASP A 401 -6.34 3.13 18.83
C ASP A 401 -6.40 4.44 18.03
N THR A 402 -5.31 4.78 17.33
CA THR A 402 -5.09 6.08 16.70
C THR A 402 -4.85 5.88 15.21
N TYR A 403 -5.65 6.57 14.40
CA TYR A 403 -5.72 6.37 12.96
C TYR A 403 -5.87 7.70 12.24
N TYR A 404 -5.59 7.70 10.94
CA TYR A 404 -6.12 8.71 10.05
C TYR A 404 -6.56 8.11 8.72
N TYR A 405 -7.51 8.78 8.07
CA TYR A 405 -7.77 8.61 6.65
C TYR A 405 -7.10 9.73 5.87
N GLU A 406 -6.53 9.37 4.73
CA GLU A 406 -6.05 10.30 3.72
C GLU A 406 -6.82 10.04 2.42
N ILE A 407 -7.45 11.08 1.91
CA ILE A 407 -8.24 11.01 0.68
C ILE A 407 -7.47 11.73 -0.41
N PHE A 408 -7.05 10.98 -1.41
CA PHE A 408 -6.32 11.51 -2.56
C PHE A 408 -7.28 11.84 -3.70
N THR A 409 -7.14 13.05 -4.23
CA THR A 409 -7.79 13.53 -5.45
C THR A 409 -6.74 13.70 -6.55
N PHE A 410 -7.09 13.34 -7.77
CA PHE A 410 -6.16 13.28 -8.89
C PHE A 410 -6.50 14.31 -9.97
N SER A 411 -5.49 14.88 -10.63
CA SER A 411 -5.74 15.56 -11.91
C SER A 411 -6.32 14.57 -12.93
N ASP A 412 -7.08 15.08 -13.91
CA ASP A 412 -7.74 14.26 -14.93
C ASP A 412 -6.80 13.27 -15.63
N SER A 413 -5.60 13.72 -16.01
CA SER A 413 -4.59 12.90 -16.67
C SER A 413 -4.11 11.73 -15.79
N TYR A 414 -3.78 12.01 -14.53
CA TYR A 414 -3.24 11.00 -13.63
C TYR A 414 -4.34 10.04 -13.13
N ARG A 415 -5.57 10.52 -12.98
CA ARG A 415 -6.75 9.67 -12.74
C ARG A 415 -6.87 8.61 -13.84
N ASN A 416 -6.75 9.01 -15.11
CA ASN A 416 -6.85 8.06 -16.22
C ASN A 416 -5.69 7.05 -16.17
N TYR A 417 -4.47 7.50 -15.91
CA TYR A 417 -3.30 6.62 -15.77
C TYR A 417 -3.47 5.58 -14.66
N TYR A 418 -3.96 6.02 -13.50
CA TYR A 418 -4.11 5.22 -12.29
C TYR A 418 -5.30 4.24 -12.37
N PHE A 419 -6.47 4.69 -12.83
CA PHE A 419 -7.69 3.89 -12.80
C PHE A 419 -8.00 3.14 -14.11
N HIS A 420 -7.45 3.54 -15.27
CA HIS A 420 -7.64 2.80 -16.53
C HIS A 420 -6.62 1.68 -16.71
N TYR A 421 -6.43 0.84 -15.67
CA TYR A 421 -5.46 -0.26 -15.66
C TYR A 421 -5.72 -1.33 -16.73
N GLN A 422 -6.92 -1.36 -17.33
CA GLN A 422 -7.28 -2.28 -18.41
C GLN A 422 -6.70 -1.86 -19.78
N LEU A 423 -6.26 -0.61 -19.93
CA LEU A 423 -5.58 -0.12 -21.13
C LEU A 423 -4.08 -0.32 -21.00
N TYR A 424 -3.38 -0.48 -22.12
CA TYR A 424 -1.92 -0.54 -22.12
C TYR A 424 -1.32 0.79 -21.62
N LEU A 425 -0.11 0.75 -21.07
CA LEU A 425 0.55 1.93 -20.48
C LEU A 425 0.88 3.01 -21.52
N ASP A 426 1.00 2.63 -22.79
CA ASP A 426 1.22 3.49 -23.95
C ASP A 426 -0.10 3.84 -24.69
N ASP A 427 -1.26 3.45 -24.16
CA ASP A 427 -2.54 3.82 -24.76
C ASP A 427 -2.75 5.35 -24.68
N PRO A 428 -3.07 6.04 -25.79
CA PRO A 428 -3.26 7.50 -25.81
C PRO A 428 -4.33 8.02 -24.84
N GLU A 429 -5.31 7.20 -24.45
CA GLU A 429 -6.32 7.57 -23.44
C GLU A 429 -5.78 7.47 -22.00
N ARG A 430 -4.74 6.64 -21.79
CA ARG A 430 -4.13 6.39 -20.49
C ARG A 430 -2.94 7.31 -20.21
N THR A 431 -2.06 7.52 -21.19
CA THR A 431 -0.90 8.42 -21.07
C THR A 431 -1.14 9.76 -21.76
N ASN A 432 -0.82 10.85 -21.05
CA ASN A 432 -0.79 12.21 -21.60
C ASN A 432 0.62 12.65 -22.04
N LEU A 433 1.59 11.73 -22.14
CA LEU A 433 2.96 12.05 -22.55
C LEU A 433 3.17 11.73 -24.02
N ARG A 434 3.95 12.57 -24.71
CA ARG A 434 4.23 12.47 -26.15
C ARG A 434 5.71 12.68 -26.43
N ASP A 435 6.24 11.94 -27.40
CA ASP A 435 7.56 12.20 -27.99
C ASP A 435 7.50 13.31 -29.06
N GLU A 436 8.65 13.64 -29.66
CA GLU A 436 8.76 14.65 -30.74
C GLU A 436 7.92 14.32 -32.00
N GLU A 437 7.56 13.06 -32.20
CA GLU A 437 6.72 12.59 -33.31
C GLU A 437 5.24 12.51 -32.92
N SER A 438 4.88 12.92 -31.71
CA SER A 438 3.55 12.82 -31.11
C SER A 438 3.06 11.39 -30.87
N ASN A 439 3.98 10.42 -30.74
CA ASN A 439 3.65 9.08 -30.30
C ASN A 439 3.49 9.07 -28.76
N PRO A 440 2.61 8.23 -28.21
CA PRO A 440 2.50 8.04 -26.76
C PRO A 440 3.79 7.53 -26.12
N VAL A 441 4.10 8.02 -24.93
CA VAL A 441 5.18 7.51 -24.07
C VAL A 441 4.55 6.93 -22.80
N MET A 442 5.02 5.77 -22.33
CA MET A 442 4.43 5.13 -21.15
C MET A 442 4.54 6.01 -19.91
N GLY A 443 3.49 5.98 -19.08
CA GLY A 443 3.45 6.75 -17.84
C GLY A 443 2.46 7.90 -17.89
N ALA A 444 2.64 8.90 -17.04
CA ALA A 444 1.79 10.07 -16.99
C ALA A 444 2.46 11.26 -16.31
N PHE A 445 2.01 12.45 -16.70
CA PHE A 445 2.19 13.66 -15.95
C PHE A 445 0.86 14.10 -15.32
N GLY A 446 0.87 14.34 -14.01
CA GLY A 446 -0.27 14.97 -13.35
C GLY A 446 -0.01 15.34 -11.90
N SER A 447 -1.08 15.38 -11.11
CA SER A 447 -1.02 15.74 -9.69
C SER A 447 -1.86 14.81 -8.84
N MET A 448 -1.46 14.66 -7.59
CA MET A 448 -2.19 13.97 -6.55
C MET A 448 -2.20 14.86 -5.30
N THR A 449 -3.37 15.39 -4.99
CA THR A 449 -3.61 16.23 -3.79
C THR A 449 -4.28 15.38 -2.73
N SER A 450 -3.97 15.61 -1.46
CA SER A 450 -4.63 14.90 -0.36
C SER A 450 -5.10 15.83 0.75
N GLU A 451 -6.05 15.34 1.53
CA GLU A 451 -6.43 15.90 2.82
C GLU A 451 -6.56 14.76 3.84
N LYS A 452 -6.21 15.06 5.10
CA LYS A 452 -6.16 14.06 6.18
C LYS A 452 -7.19 14.33 7.27
N ILE A 453 -7.77 13.27 7.82
CA ILE A 453 -8.58 13.34 9.03
C ILE A 453 -8.14 12.30 10.05
N HIS A 454 -7.77 12.78 11.23
CA HIS A 454 -7.32 11.94 12.34
C HIS A 454 -8.51 11.58 13.22
N PHE A 455 -8.50 10.35 13.73
CA PHE A 455 -9.50 9.88 14.68
C PHE A 455 -8.93 8.87 15.65
N ARG A 456 -9.65 8.66 16.76
CA ARG A 456 -9.32 7.64 17.74
C ARG A 456 -10.49 6.70 18.01
N ILE A 457 -10.17 5.44 18.26
CA ILE A 457 -11.12 4.42 18.69
C ILE A 457 -11.10 4.36 20.21
N ILE A 458 -12.28 4.26 20.83
CA ILE A 458 -12.44 4.11 22.28
C ILE A 458 -13.10 2.77 22.56
N ASP A 459 -12.46 1.95 23.41
CA ASP A 459 -13.12 0.76 23.95
C ASP A 459 -14.10 1.16 25.05
N CYS A 460 -15.39 1.03 24.78
CA CYS A 460 -16.41 1.31 25.78
C CYS A 460 -16.45 0.21 26.86
N THR A 461 -16.11 -1.03 26.53
CA THR A 461 -16.37 -2.22 27.36
C THR A 461 -15.56 -2.25 28.66
N ILE A 462 -14.43 -1.55 28.70
CA ILE A 462 -13.57 -1.43 29.88
C ILE A 462 -14.11 -0.44 30.93
N HIS A 463 -15.12 0.35 30.60
CA HIS A 463 -15.61 1.43 31.47
C HIS A 463 -16.79 1.00 32.35
N GLY A 464 -16.70 1.40 33.63
CA GLY A 464 -17.80 1.26 34.58
C GLY A 464 -18.88 2.35 34.42
N PRO A 465 -20.00 2.25 35.17
CA PRO A 465 -21.15 3.15 35.03
C PRO A 465 -20.86 4.63 35.33
N SER A 466 -19.83 4.93 36.13
CA SER A 466 -19.44 6.32 36.42
C SER A 466 -18.69 6.99 35.26
N ASP A 467 -18.03 6.18 34.43
CA ASP A 467 -17.05 6.64 33.46
C ASP A 467 -17.59 6.50 32.04
N CYS A 468 -18.50 5.56 31.81
CA CYS A 468 -19.09 5.24 30.50
C CYS A 468 -19.63 6.46 29.75
N GLU A 469 -20.42 7.31 30.41
CA GLU A 469 -21.02 8.51 29.80
C GLU A 469 -20.22 9.79 30.10
N ASN A 470 -18.98 9.66 30.59
CA ASN A 470 -18.15 10.81 30.93
C ASN A 470 -17.49 11.38 29.67
N THR A 471 -17.88 12.59 29.28
CA THR A 471 -17.41 13.26 28.06
C THR A 471 -15.90 13.58 28.05
N GLU A 472 -15.23 13.60 29.20
CA GLU A 472 -13.77 13.76 29.26
C GLU A 472 -13.04 12.45 28.95
N ILE A 473 -13.65 11.31 29.29
CA ILE A 473 -13.10 9.96 29.16
C ILE A 473 -13.50 9.35 27.82
N THR A 474 -14.81 9.16 27.60
CA THR A 474 -15.36 8.44 26.45
C THR A 474 -15.78 9.35 25.32
N LYS A 475 -15.58 10.67 25.45
CA LYS A 475 -15.85 11.66 24.38
C LYS A 475 -17.27 11.60 23.82
N SER A 476 -18.22 11.05 24.59
CA SER A 476 -19.62 10.87 24.22
C SER A 476 -19.88 9.77 23.17
N VAL A 477 -18.94 8.85 22.95
CA VAL A 477 -19.12 7.72 22.02
C VAL A 477 -19.64 6.44 22.69
N CYS A 478 -19.79 6.44 24.01
CA CYS A 478 -20.26 5.30 24.80
C CYS A 478 -21.55 5.61 25.57
N GLU A 479 -22.38 4.58 25.77
CA GLU A 479 -23.63 4.59 26.54
C GLU A 479 -23.69 3.40 27.53
N TRP A 480 -24.20 3.66 28.73
CA TRP A 480 -24.34 2.62 29.74
C TRP A 480 -25.64 1.83 29.57
N ASN A 481 -25.51 0.52 29.35
CA ASN A 481 -26.64 -0.38 29.22
C ASN A 481 -26.83 -1.18 30.53
N GLU A 482 -27.91 -0.95 31.28
CA GLU A 482 -28.15 -1.64 32.56
C GLU A 482 -28.52 -3.13 32.40
N ASN A 483 -29.10 -3.51 31.26
CA ASN A 483 -29.59 -4.86 31.02
C ASN A 483 -29.69 -5.14 29.52
N ILE A 484 -28.59 -5.57 28.92
CA ILE A 484 -28.50 -5.97 27.51
C ILE A 484 -28.12 -7.45 27.40
N SER A 485 -28.60 -8.11 26.36
CA SER A 485 -28.15 -9.44 25.94
C SER A 485 -27.31 -9.28 24.69
N LEU A 486 -26.10 -9.84 24.70
CA LEU A 486 -25.20 -9.84 23.53
C LEU A 486 -25.33 -11.11 22.69
N GLN A 487 -26.30 -11.98 23.01
CA GLN A 487 -26.56 -13.17 22.18
C GLN A 487 -27.12 -12.76 20.81
N PRO A 488 -26.77 -13.48 19.72
CA PRO A 488 -25.91 -14.66 19.67
C PRO A 488 -24.40 -14.35 19.59
N CYS A 489 -23.99 -13.07 19.51
CA CYS A 489 -22.57 -12.69 19.39
C CYS A 489 -21.73 -13.27 20.53
N VAL A 490 -22.23 -13.13 21.76
CA VAL A 490 -21.56 -13.56 23.00
C VAL A 490 -22.61 -14.04 23.99
N ASP A 491 -22.34 -15.11 24.75
CA ASP A 491 -23.21 -15.59 25.82
C ASP A 491 -23.11 -14.68 27.07
N TYR A 492 -23.59 -13.44 26.93
CA TYR A 492 -23.59 -12.41 27.97
C TYR A 492 -24.97 -11.78 28.13
N GLU A 493 -25.44 -11.71 29.39
CA GLU A 493 -26.58 -10.90 29.81
C GLU A 493 -26.22 -10.12 31.06
N GLY A 494 -26.29 -8.79 31.00
CA GLY A 494 -25.96 -7.97 32.15
C GLY A 494 -25.70 -6.51 31.83
N PRO A 495 -25.27 -5.74 32.85
CA PRO A 495 -24.93 -4.34 32.66
C PRO A 495 -23.55 -4.17 32.01
N ILE A 496 -23.43 -3.39 30.95
CA ILE A 496 -22.16 -3.16 30.25
C ILE A 496 -22.16 -1.78 29.58
N CYS A 497 -20.99 -1.17 29.45
CA CYS A 497 -20.79 0.05 28.66
C CYS A 497 -20.50 -0.32 27.22
N LEU A 498 -21.24 0.23 26.27
CA LEU A 498 -21.13 -0.09 24.84
C LEU A 498 -21.11 1.21 24.01
N PRO A 499 -20.68 1.17 22.75
CA PRO A 499 -20.85 2.29 21.84
C PRO A 499 -22.32 2.72 21.74
N VAL A 500 -22.56 4.02 21.54
CA VAL A 500 -23.93 4.60 21.44
C VAL A 500 -24.78 3.91 20.36
N ASP A 501 -24.17 3.45 19.27
CA ASP A 501 -24.88 2.82 18.14
C ASP A 501 -24.58 1.31 18.02
N PHE A 502 -24.27 0.65 19.13
CA PHE A 502 -24.01 -0.79 19.14
C PHE A 502 -25.27 -1.61 18.78
N SER A 503 -25.11 -2.66 17.94
CA SER A 503 -26.18 -3.59 17.58
C SER A 503 -25.67 -5.04 17.48
N THR A 504 -26.50 -5.98 17.90
CA THR A 504 -26.24 -7.44 17.81
C THR A 504 -26.81 -8.08 16.54
N GLU A 505 -27.38 -7.29 15.63
CA GLU A 505 -28.13 -7.77 14.45
C GLU A 505 -27.26 -8.52 13.42
N TYR A 506 -25.93 -8.33 13.45
CA TYR A 506 -24.99 -8.93 12.50
C TYR A 506 -24.35 -10.24 12.98
N CYS A 507 -24.75 -10.73 14.15
CA CYS A 507 -24.22 -11.97 14.73
C CYS A 507 -25.06 -13.22 14.40
N GLU A 508 -26.13 -13.07 13.61
CA GLU A 508 -27.03 -14.16 13.19
C GLU A 508 -26.55 -14.96 11.96
#